data_AF-A0A418SP95-F1
#
_entry.id   AF-A0A418SP95-F1
#
_cell.length_a   1.000
_cell.length_b   1.000
_cell.length_c   1.000
_cell.angle_alpha   90.00
_cell.angle_beta   90.00
_cell.angle_gamma   90.00
#
_symmetry.space_group_name_H-M   'P 1'
#
loop_
_entity.id
_entity.type
_entity.pdbx_description
1 polymer ?
#
loop_
_entity_poly.entity_id
_entity_poly.type
_entity_poly.pdbx_seq_one_letter_code
_entity_poly.pdbx_strand_id
1 'polypeptide(L)'
;MSQRLSISSSIFFVLIFMLGLYFAFAAVQGPSGILRRVQVESEAEELMIERQRLQKEVSEMQNLTHRLSDEYLDLDLLDERAREVLGLIRPDEIIIQ
;
A
#
# COMPACT_ATOMS: atom_id res chain seq x y z
N MET A 1 -69.72 -12.20 16.35
CA MET A 1 -68.77 -13.15 15.75
C MET A 1 -67.40 -12.90 16.36
N SER A 2 -67.05 -13.63 17.41
CA SER A 2 -65.76 -13.45 18.09
C SER A 2 -64.70 -14.20 17.32
N GLN A 3 -63.94 -13.49 16.48
CA GLN A 3 -62.72 -14.01 15.87
C GLN A 3 -61.74 -14.30 17.00
N ARG A 4 -61.68 -15.56 17.44
CA ARG A 4 -60.58 -16.05 18.25
C ARG A 4 -59.37 -16.04 17.32
N LEU A 5 -58.62 -14.94 17.31
CA LEU A 5 -57.30 -14.89 16.71
C LEU A 5 -56.56 -16.14 17.20
N SER A 6 -56.33 -17.07 16.29
CA SER A 6 -55.65 -18.33 16.62
C SER A 6 -54.27 -17.94 17.11
N ILE A 7 -53.96 -18.27 18.36
CA ILE A 7 -52.66 -17.97 18.99
C ILE A 7 -51.52 -18.47 18.11
N SER A 8 -51.71 -19.60 17.43
CA SER A 8 -50.79 -20.14 16.45
C SER A 8 -50.55 -19.22 15.25
N SER A 9 -51.59 -18.55 14.74
CA SER A 9 -51.44 -17.57 13.65
C SER A 9 -50.64 -16.35 14.12
N SER A 10 -50.91 -15.83 15.31
CA SER A 10 -50.14 -14.70 15.85
C SER A 10 -48.67 -15.04 16.05
N ILE A 11 -48.36 -16.22 16.59
CA ILE A 11 -46.99 -16.71 16.76
C ILE A 11 -46.29 -16.86 15.40
N PHE A 12 -47.00 -17.41 14.40
CA PHE A 12 -46.47 -17.56 13.04
C PHE A 12 -46.14 -16.21 12.39
N PHE A 13 -47.01 -15.21 12.55
CA PHE A 13 -46.76 -13.85 12.06
C PHE A 13 -45.55 -13.21 12.75
N VAL A 14 -45.42 -13.35 14.06
CA VAL A 14 -44.27 -12.82 14.81
C VAL A 14 -42.97 -13.49 14.36
N LEU A 15 -42.97 -14.80 14.16
CA LEU A 15 -41.81 -15.55 13.66
C LEU A 15 -41.37 -15.09 12.28
N ILE A 16 -42.31 -14.95 11.34
CA ILE A 16 -42.01 -14.45 9.98
C ILE A 16 -41.46 -13.02 10.04
N PHE A 17 -42.06 -12.17 10.86
CA PHE A 17 -41.62 -10.79 11.02
C PHE A 17 -40.21 -10.71 11.59
N MET A 18 -39.90 -11.51 12.62
CA MET A 18 -38.58 -11.58 13.22
C MET A 18 -37.54 -12.13 12.24
N LEU A 19 -37.90 -13.13 11.43
CA LEU A 19 -37.06 -13.66 10.36
C LEU A 19 -36.76 -12.59 9.30
N GLY A 20 -37.78 -11.82 8.90
CA GLY A 20 -37.64 -10.71 7.96
C GLY A 20 -36.72 -9.61 8.49
N LEU A 21 -36.84 -9.25 9.77
CA LEU A 21 -35.94 -8.31 10.43
C LEU A 21 -34.51 -8.84 10.49
N TYR A 22 -34.30 -10.12 10.80
CA TYR A 22 -32.99 -10.74 10.79
C TYR A 22 -32.34 -10.68 9.41
N PHE A 23 -33.09 -10.98 8.35
CA PHE A 23 -32.58 -10.88 6.98
C PHE A 23 -32.31 -9.44 6.56
N ALA A 24 -33.16 -8.49 6.91
CA ALA A 24 -32.92 -7.07 6.65
C ALA A 24 -31.66 -6.57 7.38
N PHE A 25 -31.48 -6.97 8.65
CA PHE A 25 -30.30 -6.69 9.43
C PHE A 25 -29.04 -7.34 8.84
N ALA A 26 -29.12 -8.60 8.44
CA ALA A 26 -28.02 -9.33 7.79
C ALA A 26 -27.70 -8.79 6.39
N ALA A 27 -28.66 -8.22 5.68
CA ALA A 27 -28.39 -7.53 4.41
C ALA A 27 -27.64 -6.20 4.63
N VAL A 28 -27.90 -5.52 5.74
CA VAL A 28 -27.23 -4.25 6.11
C VAL A 28 -25.84 -4.50 6.71
N GLN A 29 -25.68 -5.50 7.58
CA GLN A 29 -24.44 -5.78 8.32
C GLN A 29 -23.63 -6.96 7.78
N GLY A 30 -24.18 -7.76 6.86
CA GLY A 30 -23.53 -8.96 6.34
C GLY A 30 -22.38 -8.64 5.37
N PRO A 31 -21.50 -9.63 5.11
CA PRO A 31 -20.35 -9.48 4.22
C PRO A 31 -20.72 -9.15 2.76
N SER A 32 -21.99 -9.27 2.37
CA SER A 32 -22.55 -8.85 1.07
C SER A 32 -23.18 -7.45 1.09
N GLY A 33 -23.14 -6.74 2.22
CA GLY A 33 -23.63 -5.38 2.36
C GLY A 33 -22.78 -4.39 1.56
N ILE A 34 -23.43 -3.36 1.02
CA ILE A 34 -22.87 -2.29 0.18
C ILE A 34 -21.60 -1.63 0.80
N LEU A 35 -21.43 -1.75 2.12
CA LEU A 35 -20.29 -1.22 2.88
C LEU A 35 -18.96 -1.99 2.72
N ARG A 36 -18.95 -3.22 2.18
CA ARG A 36 -17.69 -3.95 1.94
C ARG A 36 -16.87 -3.32 0.81
N ARG A 37 -17.51 -2.64 -0.15
CA ARG A 37 -16.81 -1.96 -1.25
C ARG A 37 -15.99 -0.77 -0.74
N VAL A 38 -16.53 0.01 0.20
CA VAL A 38 -15.83 1.20 0.73
C VAL A 38 -14.57 0.83 1.51
N GLN A 39 -14.59 -0.27 2.29
CA GLN A 39 -13.40 -0.74 3.01
C GLN A 39 -12.34 -1.33 2.07
N VAL A 40 -12.76 -2.05 1.03
CA VAL A 40 -11.84 -2.62 0.05
C VAL A 40 -11.22 -1.51 -0.82
N GLU A 41 -11.97 -0.46 -1.13
CA GLU A 41 -11.47 0.69 -1.91
C GLU A 41 -10.42 1.48 -1.11
N SER A 42 -10.65 1.74 0.19
CA SER A 42 -9.68 2.46 1.02
C SER A 42 -8.38 1.68 1.20
N GLU A 43 -8.49 0.36 1.42
CA GLU A 43 -7.32 -0.51 1.55
C GLU A 43 -6.56 -0.62 0.21
N ALA A 44 -7.27 -0.63 -0.91
CA ALA A 44 -6.66 -0.59 -2.23
C ALA A 44 -5.94 0.74 -2.52
N GLU A 45 -6.51 1.87 -2.12
CA GLU A 45 -5.89 3.20 -2.31
C GLU A 45 -4.60 3.34 -1.49
N GLU A 46 -4.62 2.92 -0.22
CA GLU A 46 -3.41 2.89 0.62
C GLU A 46 -2.31 1.99 0.03
N LEU A 47 -2.68 0.78 -0.40
CA LEU A 47 -1.74 -0.15 -1.06
C LEU A 47 -1.19 0.41 -2.38
N MET A 48 -1.99 1.15 -3.15
CA MET A 48 -1.54 1.80 -4.38
C MET A 48 -0.52 2.91 -4.13
N ILE A 49 -0.75 3.75 -3.10
CA ILE A 49 0.20 4.79 -2.70
C ILE A 49 1.52 4.17 -2.27
N GLU A 50 1.47 3.11 -1.44
CA GLU A 50 2.68 2.42 -1.00
C GLU A 50 3.44 1.78 -2.16
N ARG A 51 2.73 1.14 -3.09
CA ARG A 51 3.32 0.59 -4.31
C ARG A 51 4.05 1.65 -5.13
N GLN A 52 3.43 2.82 -5.34
CA GLN A 52 4.08 3.91 -6.08
C GLN A 52 5.34 4.43 -5.37
N ARG A 53 5.30 4.56 -4.04
CA ARG A 53 6.47 4.95 -3.24
C ARG A 53 7.62 3.96 -3.42
N LEU A 54 7.35 2.66 -3.28
CA LEU A 54 8.36 1.61 -3.44
C LEU A 54 8.89 1.53 -4.87
N GLN A 55 8.02 1.70 -5.87
CA GLN A 55 8.42 1.71 -7.28
C GLN A 55 9.41 2.85 -7.57
N LYS A 56 9.17 4.03 -6.97
CA LYS A 56 10.07 5.18 -7.09
C LYS A 56 11.42 4.90 -6.44
N GLU A 57 11.42 4.34 -5.25
CA GLU A 57 12.64 3.97 -4.53
C GLU A 57 13.48 2.95 -5.31
N VAL A 58 12.84 1.92 -5.88
CA VAL A 58 13.50 0.96 -6.76
C VAL A 58 14.09 1.65 -8.00
N SER A 59 13.36 2.56 -8.64
CA SER A 59 13.86 3.30 -9.79
C SER A 59 15.06 4.19 -9.45
N GLU A 60 15.06 4.82 -8.27
CA GLU A 60 16.18 5.64 -7.80
C GLU A 60 17.41 4.77 -7.54
N MET A 61 17.24 3.64 -6.84
CA MET A 61 18.33 2.69 -6.60
C MET A 61 18.87 2.11 -7.91
N GLN A 62 17.99 1.73 -8.85
CA GLN A 62 18.40 1.24 -10.17
C GLN A 62 19.21 2.28 -10.93
N ASN A 63 18.82 3.56 -10.88
CA ASN A 63 19.57 4.64 -11.51
C ASN A 63 20.96 4.81 -10.85
N LEU A 64 21.03 4.82 -9.53
CA LEU A 64 22.31 4.91 -8.80
C LEU A 64 23.23 3.73 -9.12
N THR A 65 22.71 2.50 -9.10
CA THR A 65 23.47 1.30 -9.48
C THR A 65 23.91 1.35 -10.93
N HIS A 66 23.06 1.82 -11.84
CA HIS A 66 23.42 1.98 -13.25
C HIS A 66 24.53 3.02 -13.45
N ARG A 67 24.49 4.13 -12.70
CA ARG A 67 25.53 5.16 -12.73
C ARG A 67 26.86 4.72 -12.10
N LEU A 68 26.80 3.70 -11.23
CA LEU A 68 27.98 3.04 -10.66
C LEU A 68 28.48 1.87 -11.53
N SER A 69 27.83 1.58 -12.66
CA SER A 69 28.28 0.53 -13.58
C SER A 69 29.45 1.02 -14.43
N ASP A 70 30.38 0.12 -14.75
CA ASP A 70 31.62 0.38 -15.52
C ASP A 70 31.42 1.15 -16.84
N GLU A 71 30.22 1.09 -17.44
CA GLU A 71 29.91 1.78 -18.70
C GLU A 71 29.65 3.29 -18.50
N TYR A 72 29.33 3.72 -17.28
CA TYR A 72 29.08 5.12 -16.91
C TYR A 72 30.00 5.65 -15.80
N LEU A 73 30.71 4.75 -15.11
CA LEU A 73 31.61 5.08 -14.02
C LEU A 73 33.03 5.30 -14.54
N ASP A 74 33.37 6.57 -14.80
CA ASP A 74 34.73 6.96 -15.19
C ASP A 74 35.67 6.81 -13.99
N LEU A 75 36.43 5.70 -14.00
CA LEU A 75 37.41 5.34 -12.97
C LEU A 75 38.52 6.40 -12.83
N ASP A 76 38.85 7.13 -13.90
CA ASP A 76 39.86 8.19 -13.86
C ASP A 76 39.33 9.40 -13.09
N LEU A 77 38.06 9.78 -13.30
CA LEU A 77 37.41 10.85 -12.52
C LEU A 77 37.22 10.46 -11.04
N LEU A 78 36.99 9.18 -10.75
CA LEU A 78 36.95 8.68 -9.36
C LEU A 78 38.32 8.76 -8.69
N ASP A 79 39.41 8.39 -9.38
CA ASP A 79 40.78 8.52 -8.84
C ASP A 79 41.13 9.99 -8.60
N GLU A 80 40.74 10.88 -9.51
CA GLU A 80 40.96 12.33 -9.37
C GLU A 80 40.18 12.90 -8.16
N ARG A 81 38.91 12.52 -7.98
CA ARG A 81 38.10 12.92 -6.81
C ARG A 81 38.58 12.28 -5.52
N ALA A 82 39.02 11.01 -5.55
CA ALA A 82 39.62 10.36 -4.41
C ALA A 82 40.92 11.07 -4.00
N ARG A 83 41.72 11.52 -4.97
CA ARG A 83 42.96 12.26 -4.74
C ARG A 83 42.71 13.66 -4.16
N GLU A 84 41.70 14.36 -4.68
CA GLU A 84 41.26 15.67 -4.21
C GLU A 84 40.69 15.62 -2.77
N VAL A 85 39.87 14.61 -2.46
CA VAL A 85 39.17 14.49 -1.17
C VAL A 85 40.04 13.84 -0.10
N LEU A 86 40.81 12.80 -0.45
CA LEU A 86 41.66 12.06 0.50
C LEU A 86 43.08 12.65 0.61
N GLY A 87 43.42 13.65 -0.21
CA GLY A 87 44.73 14.30 -0.17
C GLY A 87 45.88 13.36 -0.52
N LEU A 88 45.65 12.32 -1.33
CA LEU A 88 46.65 11.34 -1.74
C LEU A 88 47.60 11.93 -2.79
N ILE A 89 48.43 12.89 -2.38
CA ILE A 89 49.56 13.37 -3.16
C ILE A 89 50.65 12.29 -3.09
N ARG A 90 51.26 11.94 -4.23
CA ARG A 90 52.48 11.10 -4.21
C ARG A 90 53.52 11.77 -3.32
N PRO A 91 54.30 11.03 -2.52
CA PRO A 91 55.33 11.61 -1.64
C PRO A 91 56.39 12.48 -2.33
N ASP A 92 56.35 12.60 -3.66
CA ASP A 92 57.46 13.08 -4.50
C ASP A 92 57.15 14.36 -5.29
N GLU A 93 55.98 15.00 -5.12
CA GLU A 93 55.65 16.26 -5.82
C GLU A 93 55.97 17.51 -4.97
N ILE A 94 56.99 18.27 -5.40
CA ILE A 94 57.39 19.55 -4.81
C ILE A 94 56.65 20.68 -5.53
N ILE A 95 55.83 21.45 -4.79
CA ILE A 95 55.24 22.70 -5.29
C ILE A 95 56.35 23.77 -5.33
N ILE A 96 56.76 24.18 -6.52
CA ILE A 96 57.60 25.37 -6.71
C ILE A 96 56.65 26.56 -6.85
N GLN A 97 56.74 27.48 -5.90
CA GLN A 97 56.08 28.80 -5.92
C GLN A 97 56.93 29.81 -6.68
#